data_AF-A0A7S7TQ00-F1
#
_entry.id   AF-A0A7S7TQ00-F1
#
_cell.length_a   1.000
_cell.length_b   1.000
_cell.length_c   1.000
_cell.angle_alpha   90.00
_cell.angle_beta   90.00
_cell.angle_gamma   90.00
#
_symmetry.space_group_name_H-M   'P 1'
#
loop_
_entity.id
_entity.type
_entity.pdbx_description
1 polymer ?
#
loop_
_entity_poly.entity_id
_entity_poly.type
_entity_poly.pdbx_seq_one_letter_code
_entity_poly.pdbx_strand_id
1 'polypeptide(L)'
;MATTRNSPKLQEAAATRRHGIQRGLRQMRAELKSIFSPDADPLEDFLPMGSFGILVMAMIGPAGEAGAESFDFVLCTPEWFSANTSGEFTIGRHYLFVRDFDYARLKEFVQDYCTSCGEERSWALLAEKLSRLGKWEFEDYQS
;
A
#
# COMPACT_ATOMS: atom_id res chain seq x y z
N MET A 1 8.06 -54.80 49.84
CA MET A 1 8.29 -55.28 48.46
C MET A 1 6.94 -55.27 47.75
N ALA A 2 6.60 -54.18 47.07
CA ALA A 2 5.34 -54.03 46.34
C ALA A 2 5.64 -53.20 45.09
N THR A 3 5.59 -53.87 43.96
CA THR A 3 5.87 -53.39 42.60
C THR A 3 4.73 -52.48 42.11
N THR A 4 5.02 -51.21 41.89
CA THR A 4 4.10 -50.29 41.22
C THR A 4 4.09 -50.59 39.73
N ARG A 5 2.96 -51.13 39.25
CA ARG A 5 2.70 -51.52 37.87
C ARG A 5 2.40 -50.25 37.06
N ASN A 6 3.28 -49.93 36.11
CA ASN A 6 3.14 -48.78 35.21
C ASN A 6 2.04 -49.11 34.17
N SER A 7 0.91 -48.39 34.20
CA SER A 7 -0.24 -48.62 33.31
C SER A 7 -0.10 -47.77 32.02
N PRO A 8 -0.13 -48.34 30.80
CA PRO A 8 0.27 -47.62 29.56
C PRO A 8 -0.79 -46.71 28.92
N LYS A 9 -1.79 -46.21 29.66
CA LYS A 9 -2.97 -45.54 29.05
C LYS A 9 -2.96 -44.00 29.06
N LEU A 10 -1.80 -43.35 29.23
CA LEU A 10 -1.70 -41.88 29.24
C LEU A 10 -0.71 -41.27 28.23
N GLN A 11 -0.26 -42.03 27.23
CA GLN A 11 0.58 -41.49 26.14
C GLN A 11 -0.12 -41.40 24.77
N GLU A 12 -1.44 -41.59 24.72
CA GLU A 12 -2.20 -41.58 23.48
C GLU A 12 -3.11 -40.33 23.37
N ALA A 13 -2.51 -39.14 23.54
CA ALA A 13 -3.19 -37.86 23.31
C ALA A 13 -2.28 -36.76 22.72
N ALA A 14 -1.10 -37.12 22.19
CA ALA A 14 -0.14 -36.14 21.65
C ALA A 14 0.43 -36.52 20.27
N ALA A 15 -0.28 -37.34 19.49
CA ALA A 15 0.19 -37.83 18.19
C ALA A 15 -0.70 -37.49 16.98
N THR A 16 -1.69 -36.59 17.11
CA THR A 16 -2.59 -36.26 15.99
C THR A 16 -2.81 -34.76 15.80
N ARG A 17 -1.73 -33.97 15.83
CA ARG A 17 -1.69 -32.62 15.24
C ARG A 17 -0.35 -32.36 14.55
N ARG A 18 0.02 -33.26 13.63
CA ARG A 18 1.14 -33.05 12.70
C ARG A 18 0.73 -33.47 11.29
N HIS A 19 -0.29 -32.81 10.76
CA HIS A 19 -0.62 -32.84 9.33
C HIS A 19 -1.44 -31.61 8.98
N GLY A 20 -0.82 -30.62 8.33
CA GLY A 20 -1.55 -29.53 7.66
C GLY A 20 -1.02 -28.11 7.83
N ILE A 21 -0.02 -27.82 8.69
CA ILE A 21 0.56 -26.46 8.79
C ILE A 21 1.71 -26.32 7.79
N GLN A 22 1.42 -26.45 6.49
CA GLN A 22 2.21 -25.90 5.38
C GLN A 22 1.32 -25.79 4.14
N ARG A 23 0.19 -25.07 4.22
CA ARG A 23 -0.24 -24.30 3.04
C ARG A 23 0.74 -23.13 3.00
N GLY A 24 1.67 -23.14 2.04
CA GLY A 24 2.58 -22.01 1.84
C GLY A 24 1.75 -20.73 1.78
N LEU A 25 1.93 -19.85 2.77
CA LEU A 25 1.32 -18.53 2.75
C LEU A 25 1.89 -17.84 1.51
N ARG A 26 1.07 -17.71 0.46
CA ARG A 26 1.46 -16.88 -0.68
C ARG A 26 1.70 -15.48 -0.14
N GLN A 27 2.94 -15.05 -0.21
CA GLN A 27 3.28 -13.67 0.02
C GLN A 27 2.96 -12.88 -1.25
N MET A 28 2.43 -11.67 -1.06
CA MET A 28 2.08 -10.72 -2.10
C MET A 28 3.06 -9.56 -2.05
N ARG A 29 3.32 -8.96 -3.21
CA ARG A 29 4.03 -7.68 -3.35
C ARG A 29 3.13 -6.70 -4.07
N ALA A 30 3.27 -5.42 -3.78
CA ALA A 30 2.60 -4.36 -4.52
C ALA A 30 3.33 -4.06 -5.83
N GLU A 31 2.58 -3.73 -6.87
CA GLU A 31 3.09 -3.31 -8.18
C GLU A 31 2.23 -2.16 -8.70
N LEU A 32 2.88 -1.06 -9.10
CA LEU A 32 2.23 0.04 -9.81
C LEU A 32 1.82 -0.43 -11.20
N LYS A 33 0.52 -0.39 -11.49
CA LYS A 33 -0.07 -0.80 -12.78
C LYS A 33 -0.20 0.37 -13.74
N SER A 34 -0.67 1.50 -13.24
CA SER A 34 -0.80 2.75 -13.99
C SER A 34 -0.82 3.95 -13.06
N ILE A 35 -0.54 5.12 -13.62
CA ILE A 35 -0.60 6.40 -12.93
C ILE A 35 -1.14 7.45 -13.89
N PHE A 36 -2.15 8.20 -13.47
CA PHE A 36 -2.78 9.25 -14.28
C PHE A 36 -3.34 10.36 -13.39
N SER A 37 -3.78 11.46 -13.99
CA SER A 37 -4.39 12.58 -13.29
C SER A 37 -5.61 13.07 -14.07
N PRO A 38 -6.77 13.26 -13.44
CA PRO A 38 -7.89 13.93 -14.09
C PRO A 38 -7.66 15.43 -14.30
N ASP A 39 -6.69 16.03 -13.60
CA ASP A 39 -6.33 17.44 -13.73
C ASP A 39 -5.29 17.68 -14.83
N ALA A 40 -4.63 16.61 -15.31
CA ALA A 40 -3.62 16.64 -16.35
C ALA A 40 -3.60 15.31 -17.13
N ASP A 41 -4.28 15.28 -18.29
CA ASP A 41 -4.40 14.11 -19.15
C ASP A 41 -3.93 14.44 -20.59
N PRO A 42 -2.85 13.80 -21.09
CA PRO A 42 -2.04 12.79 -20.42
C PRO A 42 -1.08 13.40 -19.38
N LEU A 43 -0.91 12.71 -18.25
CA LEU A 43 -0.07 13.18 -17.13
C LEU A 43 1.41 13.32 -17.51
N GLU A 44 1.90 12.51 -18.46
CA GLU A 44 3.27 12.57 -18.96
C GLU A 44 3.62 13.86 -19.71
N ASP A 45 2.61 14.53 -20.27
CA ASP A 45 2.77 15.80 -20.99
C ASP A 45 2.53 17.02 -20.09
N PHE A 46 2.27 16.80 -18.80
CA PHE A 46 2.00 17.89 -17.86
C PHE A 46 3.25 18.75 -17.63
N LEU A 47 3.16 20.03 -17.99
CA LEU A 47 4.26 21.00 -17.85
C LEU A 47 3.75 22.25 -17.11
N PRO A 48 3.71 22.23 -15.77
CA PRO A 48 3.21 23.35 -14.99
C PRO A 48 4.12 24.58 -15.11
N MET A 49 3.52 25.74 -15.36
CA MET A 49 4.19 27.04 -15.33
C MET A 49 4.06 27.63 -13.93
N GLY A 50 5.00 27.30 -13.03
CA GLY A 50 5.04 27.80 -11.66
C GLY A 50 4.48 26.81 -10.63
N SER A 51 3.96 27.34 -9.51
CA SER A 51 3.42 26.50 -8.44
C SER A 51 2.14 25.80 -8.89
N PHE A 52 2.02 24.51 -8.54
CA PHE A 52 0.89 23.67 -8.93
C PHE A 52 0.50 22.68 -7.83
N GLY A 53 -0.71 22.17 -7.94
CA GLY A 53 -1.22 21.01 -7.21
C GLY A 53 -2.23 20.29 -8.08
N ILE A 54 -2.04 18.98 -8.25
CA ILE A 54 -2.91 18.12 -9.06
C ILE A 54 -3.22 16.82 -8.31
N LEU A 55 -4.40 16.27 -8.53
CA LEU A 55 -4.75 14.93 -8.09
C LEU A 55 -4.01 13.90 -8.94
N VAL A 56 -3.32 12.97 -8.30
CA VAL A 56 -2.69 11.82 -8.94
C VAL A 56 -3.38 10.56 -8.45
N MET A 57 -3.80 9.72 -9.39
CA MET A 57 -4.41 8.42 -9.16
C MET A 57 -3.38 7.34 -9.48
N ALA A 58 -2.82 6.71 -8.45
CA ALA A 58 -1.90 5.59 -8.59
C ALA A 58 -2.69 4.27 -8.48
N MET A 59 -2.78 3.54 -9.59
CA MET A 59 -3.42 2.22 -9.61
C MET A 59 -2.40 1.16 -9.22
N ILE A 60 -2.56 0.58 -8.03
CA ILE A 60 -1.60 -0.37 -7.47
C ILE A 60 -2.34 -1.68 -7.18
N GLY A 61 -1.71 -2.81 -7.50
CA GLY A 61 -2.28 -4.13 -7.29
C GLY A 61 -1.24 -5.19 -6.95
N PRO A 62 -1.66 -6.44 -6.70
CA PRO A 62 -0.74 -7.55 -6.50
C PRO A 62 0.18 -7.76 -7.71
N ALA A 63 1.47 -7.95 -7.47
CA ALA A 63 2.47 -8.16 -8.52
C ALA A 63 2.12 -9.38 -9.39
N GLY A 64 2.13 -9.21 -10.71
CA GLY A 64 1.80 -10.26 -11.68
C GLY A 64 0.30 -10.58 -11.81
N GLU A 65 -0.58 -9.85 -11.12
CA GLU A 65 -2.03 -9.94 -11.28
C GLU A 65 -2.57 -8.72 -12.03
N ALA A 66 -3.75 -8.85 -12.66
CA ALA A 66 -4.37 -7.76 -13.43
C ALA A 66 -5.14 -6.75 -12.57
N GLY A 67 -5.60 -7.16 -11.38
CA GLY A 67 -6.37 -6.30 -10.48
C GLY A 67 -5.53 -5.15 -9.91
N ALA A 68 -6.18 -4.01 -9.68
CA ALA A 68 -5.60 -2.82 -9.08
C ALA A 68 -6.68 -2.05 -8.32
N GLU A 69 -6.25 -1.27 -7.34
CA GLU A 69 -7.07 -0.34 -6.57
C GLU A 69 -6.41 1.04 -6.59
N SER A 70 -7.20 2.10 -6.41
CA SER A 70 -6.68 3.48 -6.45
C SER A 70 -6.12 3.92 -5.10
N PHE A 71 -4.94 4.54 -5.15
CA PHE A 71 -4.29 5.23 -4.04
C PHE A 71 -4.03 6.68 -4.43
N ASP A 72 -4.96 7.55 -4.06
CA ASP A 72 -5.04 8.91 -4.59
C ASP A 72 -4.30 9.91 -3.71
N PHE A 73 -3.46 10.76 -4.30
CA PHE A 73 -2.76 11.81 -3.56
C PHE A 73 -2.67 13.11 -4.35
N VAL A 74 -2.54 14.23 -3.66
CA VAL A 74 -2.26 15.53 -4.29
C VAL A 74 -0.76 15.66 -4.46
N LEU A 75 -0.28 15.71 -5.70
CA LEU A 75 1.09 16.09 -6.00
C LEU A 75 1.16 17.60 -6.13
N CYS A 76 1.93 18.27 -5.27
CA CYS A 76 2.01 19.72 -5.28
C CYS A 76 3.38 20.28 -4.92
N THR A 77 3.60 21.51 -5.36
CA THR A 77 4.68 22.36 -4.84
C THR A 77 4.35 22.88 -3.44
N PRO A 78 5.32 23.03 -2.54
CA PRO A 78 5.10 23.66 -1.23
C PRO A 78 4.43 25.04 -1.31
N GLU A 79 4.78 25.83 -2.32
CA GLU A 79 4.22 27.16 -2.57
C GLU A 79 2.71 27.09 -2.88
N TRP A 80 2.30 26.15 -3.71
CA TRP A 80 0.88 25.92 -4.00
C TRP A 80 0.14 25.47 -2.73
N PHE A 81 0.70 24.52 -1.98
CA PHE A 81 0.07 24.05 -0.75
C PHE A 81 -0.14 25.18 0.25
N SER A 82 0.86 26.03 0.45
CA SER A 82 0.77 27.18 1.35
C SER A 82 -0.26 28.22 0.88
N ALA A 83 -0.43 28.42 -0.43
CA ALA A 83 -1.40 29.37 -0.97
C ALA A 83 -2.85 28.82 -0.97
N ASN A 84 -3.00 27.50 -1.04
CA ASN A 84 -4.30 26.83 -1.17
C ASN A 84 -4.81 26.23 0.16
N THR A 85 -4.04 26.35 1.23
CA THR A 85 -4.42 25.90 2.57
C THR A 85 -4.72 27.10 3.46
N SER A 86 -5.90 27.11 4.10
CA SER A 86 -6.38 28.26 4.88
C SER A 86 -6.37 28.06 6.40
N GLY A 87 -6.11 26.85 6.89
CA GLY A 87 -6.07 26.53 8.31
C GLY A 87 -4.71 26.81 8.94
N GLU A 88 -4.71 27.28 10.20
CA GLU A 88 -3.50 27.38 11.03
C GLU A 88 -2.83 26.00 11.21
N PHE A 89 -3.63 24.94 11.28
CA PHE A 89 -3.20 23.56 11.31
C PHE A 89 -3.88 22.78 10.19
N THR A 90 -3.10 21.98 9.45
CA THR A 90 -3.62 21.12 8.38
C THR A 90 -2.98 19.74 8.46
N ILE A 91 -3.80 18.70 8.34
CA ILE A 91 -3.33 17.31 8.23
C ILE A 91 -2.82 17.12 6.79
N GLY A 92 -1.50 17.10 6.61
CA GLY A 92 -0.86 16.93 5.30
C GLY A 92 -0.88 15.51 4.74
N ARG A 93 -1.73 14.61 5.26
CA ARG A 93 -1.83 13.23 4.78
C ARG A 93 -2.34 13.24 3.33
N HIS A 94 -1.77 12.37 2.49
CA HIS A 94 -2.09 12.24 1.07
C HIS A 94 -1.67 13.46 0.22
N TYR A 95 -0.72 14.26 0.71
CA TYR A 95 0.01 15.25 -0.07
C TYR A 95 1.43 14.76 -0.32
N LEU A 96 1.83 14.73 -1.59
CA LEU A 96 3.19 14.49 -2.00
C LEU A 96 3.81 15.80 -2.49
N PHE A 97 4.87 16.24 -1.82
CA PHE A 97 5.55 17.47 -2.20
C PHE A 97 6.65 17.23 -3.22
N VAL A 98 6.69 18.08 -4.24
CA VAL A 98 7.74 18.08 -5.26
C VAL A 98 8.19 19.50 -5.54
N ARG A 99 9.46 19.69 -5.87
CA ARG A 99 9.97 21.02 -6.27
C ARG A 99 9.67 21.30 -7.74
N ASP A 100 9.99 20.36 -8.61
CA ASP A 100 9.81 20.44 -10.06
C ASP A 100 9.12 19.16 -10.55
N PHE A 101 8.12 19.29 -11.43
CA PHE A 101 7.44 18.12 -11.96
C PHE A 101 8.32 17.38 -12.98
N ASP A 102 8.48 16.08 -12.78
CA ASP A 102 9.06 15.14 -13.73
C ASP A 102 8.26 13.83 -13.65
N TYR A 103 7.57 13.49 -14.73
CA TYR A 103 6.71 12.31 -14.79
C TYR A 103 7.49 11.01 -14.52
N ALA A 104 8.68 10.87 -15.09
CA ALA A 104 9.48 9.65 -14.92
C ALA A 104 9.92 9.49 -13.46
N ARG A 105 10.31 10.59 -12.81
CA ARG A 105 10.66 10.59 -11.38
C ARG A 105 9.47 10.32 -10.47
N LEU A 106 8.29 10.86 -10.79
CA LEU A 106 7.06 10.54 -10.06
C LEU A 106 6.76 9.05 -10.15
N LYS A 107 6.81 8.49 -11.36
CA LYS A 107 6.54 7.07 -11.60
C LYS A 107 7.55 6.17 -10.86
N GLU A 108 8.85 6.48 -10.96
CA GLU A 108 9.93 5.79 -10.24
C GLU A 108 9.70 5.84 -8.72
N PHE A 109 9.38 7.03 -8.18
CA PHE A 109 9.09 7.19 -6.75
C PHE A 109 7.93 6.29 -6.28
N VAL A 110 6.83 6.23 -7.01
CA VAL A 110 5.68 5.39 -6.63
C VAL A 110 6.01 3.90 -6.75
N GLN A 111 6.80 3.49 -7.75
CA GLN A 111 7.29 2.11 -7.89
C GLN A 111 8.21 1.70 -6.72
N ASP A 112 9.12 2.59 -6.35
CA ASP A 112 10.01 2.38 -5.20
C ASP A 112 9.22 2.33 -3.89
N TYR A 113 8.18 3.16 -3.75
CA TYR A 113 7.28 3.13 -2.61
C TYR A 113 6.56 1.77 -2.50
N CYS A 114 6.03 1.24 -3.62
CA CYS A 114 5.43 -0.11 -3.67
C CYS A 114 6.43 -1.18 -3.22
N THR A 115 7.68 -1.10 -3.71
CA THR A 115 8.76 -2.04 -3.35
C THR A 115 9.10 -1.94 -1.86
N SER A 116 9.14 -0.73 -1.30
CA SER A 116 9.45 -0.48 0.12
C SER A 116 8.42 -1.07 1.08
N CYS A 117 7.18 -1.31 0.62
CA CYS A 117 6.14 -1.96 1.41
C CYS A 117 6.42 -3.45 1.67
N GLY A 118 7.35 -4.04 0.91
CA GLY A 118 7.83 -5.41 1.07
C GLY A 118 6.80 -6.47 0.67
N GLU A 119 6.91 -7.63 1.33
CA GLU A 119 6.00 -8.76 1.15
C GLU A 119 5.00 -8.84 2.30
N GLU A 120 3.75 -9.19 2.00
CA GLU A 120 2.71 -9.43 3.01
C GLU A 120 1.85 -10.64 2.70
N ARG A 121 1.19 -11.15 3.73
CA ARG A 121 0.30 -12.33 3.64
C ARG A 121 -1.06 -12.05 2.99
N SER A 122 -1.42 -10.78 2.82
CA SER A 122 -2.70 -10.38 2.20
C SER A 122 -2.59 -9.01 1.56
N TRP A 123 -3.43 -8.78 0.55
CA TRP A 123 -3.56 -7.49 -0.11
C TRP A 123 -3.95 -6.37 0.86
N ALA A 124 -4.90 -6.63 1.77
CA ALA A 124 -5.33 -5.63 2.76
C ALA A 124 -4.17 -5.06 3.61
N LEU A 125 -3.19 -5.89 3.98
CA LEU A 125 -2.02 -5.43 4.74
C LEU A 125 -1.05 -4.59 3.89
N LEU A 126 -0.93 -4.89 2.59
CA LEU A 126 -0.21 -4.01 1.66
C LEU A 126 -0.95 -2.70 1.46
N ALA A 127 -2.27 -2.77 1.23
CA ALA A 127 -3.12 -1.61 1.05
C ALA A 127 -3.00 -0.67 2.25
N GLU A 128 -3.02 -1.15 3.51
CA GLU A 128 -2.79 -0.33 4.69
C GLU A 128 -1.43 0.43 4.69
N LYS A 129 -0.36 -0.19 4.16
CA LYS A 129 0.95 0.48 4.01
C LYS A 129 0.94 1.51 2.87
N LEU A 130 0.30 1.16 1.76
CA LEU A 130 0.10 2.03 0.61
C LEU A 130 -0.78 3.24 0.94
N SER A 131 -1.75 3.07 1.85
CA SER A 131 -2.62 4.14 2.38
C SER A 131 -1.87 5.22 3.15
N ARG A 132 -0.56 5.12 3.35
CA ARG A 132 0.26 6.21 3.89
C ARG A 132 0.73 7.17 2.80
N LEU A 133 0.80 6.71 1.55
CA LEU A 133 1.11 7.53 0.38
C LEU A 133 -0.14 8.24 -0.14
N GLY A 134 -1.20 7.48 -0.41
CA GLY A 134 -2.44 8.01 -1.00
C GLY A 134 -3.68 7.48 -0.32
N LYS A 135 -4.80 8.18 -0.48
CA LYS A 135 -6.10 7.76 -0.03
C LYS A 135 -6.51 6.50 -0.78
N TRP A 136 -6.70 5.43 -0.02
CA TRP A 136 -7.18 4.17 -0.59
C TRP A 136 -8.68 4.27 -0.85
N GLU A 137 -9.15 3.77 -2.00
CA GLU A 137 -10.56 3.89 -2.39
C GLU A 137 -11.54 3.20 -1.41
N PHE A 138 -11.06 2.22 -0.64
CA PHE A 138 -11.81 1.54 0.43
C PHE A 138 -11.43 2.00 1.84
N GLU A 139 -10.59 3.03 1.98
CA GLU A 139 -10.37 3.72 3.25
C GLU A 139 -11.74 4.25 3.72
N ASP A 140 -12.27 3.65 4.79
CA ASP A 140 -13.61 3.90 5.38
C ASP A 140 -14.80 3.10 4.83
N TYR A 141 -14.58 2.06 4.02
CA TYR A 141 -15.66 1.12 3.67
C TYR A 141 -16.04 0.27 4.90
N GLN A 142 -17.08 0.70 5.62
CA GLN A 142 -17.74 -0.08 6.66
C GLN A 142 -18.76 -1.00 5.97
N SER A 143 -18.46 -2.31 5.91
CA SER A 143 -19.43 -3.35 5.50
C SER A 143 -20.54 -3.53 6.52
#